data_AF-A0A8X6VJ26-F1
#
_entry.id   AF-A0A8X6VJ26-F1
#
_cell.length_a   1.000
_cell.length_b   1.000
_cell.length_c   1.000
_cell.angle_alpha   90.00
_cell.angle_beta   90.00
_cell.angle_gamma   90.00
#
_symmetry.space_group_name_H-M   'P 1'
#
loop_
_entity.id
_entity.type
_entity.pdbx_description
1 polymer ?
#
loop_
_entity_poly.entity_id
_entity_poly.type
_entity_poly.pdbx_seq_one_letter_code
_entity_poly.pdbx_strand_id
1 'polypeptide(L)' 'MARRNHLDDFTRGRMNGNLEEGRTVTSVASEYGINNSVISRVWKEFQTTGTAVRKIVGGRPRTTTAGGDQYIIL' A
#
# COMPACT_ATOMS: atom_id res chain seq x y z
N MET A 1 -22.70 2.82 4.40
CA MET A 1 -22.45 4.26 4.57
C MET A 1 -21.13 4.45 5.29
N ALA A 2 -20.08 4.93 4.62
CA ALA A 2 -18.78 5.13 5.26
C ALA A 2 -18.67 6.58 5.73
N ARG A 3 -18.81 6.81 7.05
CA ARG A 3 -18.44 8.09 7.67
C ARG A 3 -16.93 8.22 7.55
N ARG A 4 -16.47 8.89 6.49
CA ARG A 4 -15.07 9.27 6.35
C ARG A 4 -14.83 10.38 7.36
N ASN A 5 -14.26 10.04 8.51
CA ASN A 5 -13.63 11.03 9.38
C ASN A 5 -12.63 11.79 8.49
N HIS A 6 -12.99 13.01 8.12
CA HIS A 6 -12.18 13.83 7.24
C HIS A 6 -11.02 14.34 8.06
N LEU A 7 -9.89 13.62 8.00
CA LEU A 7 -8.60 14.23 8.27
C LEU A 7 -8.43 15.34 7.24
N ASP A 8 -8.09 16.54 7.68
CA ASP A 8 -7.83 17.65 6.76
C ASP A 8 -6.78 17.23 5.73
N ASP A 9 -7.03 17.56 4.47
CA ASP A 9 -6.21 17.12 3.34
C ASP A 9 -4.76 17.61 3.48
N PHE A 10 -4.57 18.78 4.09
CA PHE A 10 -3.25 19.31 4.45
C PHE A 10 -2.49 18.43 5.44
N THR A 11 -3.17 18.00 6.51
CA THR A 11 -2.60 17.11 7.53
C THR A 11 -2.26 15.75 6.90
N ARG A 12 -3.13 15.26 6.01
CA ARG A 12 -2.95 14.01 5.28
C ARG A 12 -1.74 14.06 4.33
N GLY A 13 -1.59 15.15 3.59
CA GLY A 13 -0.45 15.37 2.69
C GLY A 13 0.87 15.44 3.45
N ARG A 14 0.91 16.13 4.59
CA ARG A 14 2.11 16.24 5.43
C ARG A 14 2.51 14.90 6.07
N MET A 15 1.54 14.11 6.53
CA MET A 15 1.79 12.75 7.02
C MET A 15 2.34 11.84 5.93
N ASN A 16 1.77 11.88 4.72
CA ASN A 16 2.29 11.11 3.60
C ASN A 16 3.71 11.53 3.22
N GLY A 17 4.02 12.83 3.13
CA GLY A 17 5.39 13.30 2.83
C GLY A 17 6.42 12.81 3.86
N ASN A 18 6.09 12.87 5.15
CA ASN A 18 6.96 12.33 6.21
C ASN A 18 7.19 10.81 6.07
N LEU A 19 6.17 10.06 5.68
CA LEU A 19 6.28 8.61 5.46
C LEU A 19 7.03 8.27 4.16
N GLU A 20 6.91 9.11 3.12
CA GLU A 20 7.71 9.00 1.90
C GLU A 20 9.20 9.28 2.13
N GLU A 21 9.54 10.18 3.07
CA GLU A 21 10.91 10.40 3.55
C GLU A 21 11.48 9.22 4.37
N GLY A 22 10.70 8.15 4.58
CA GLY A 22 11.13 6.94 5.29
C GLY A 22 10.95 7.00 6.80
N ARG A 23 10.21 7.99 7.34
CA ARG A 23 9.89 8.02 8.77
C ARG A 23 8.93 6.88 9.14
N THR A 24 9.00 6.46 10.39
CA THR A 24 8.13 5.40 10.91
C THR A 24 6.73 5.93 11.25
N VAL A 25 5.72 5.07 11.08
CA VAL A 25 4.31 5.37 11.41
C VAL A 25 4.18 5.86 12.86
N THR A 26 4.92 5.26 13.80
CA THR A 26 4.89 5.63 15.22
C THR A 26 5.47 7.02 15.48
N SER A 27 6.54 7.40 14.77
CA SER A 27 7.13 8.74 14.90
C SER A 27 6.15 9.80 14.44
N VAL A 28 5.55 9.60 13.27
CA VAL A 28 4.52 10.50 12.72
C VAL A 28 3.28 10.50 13.63
N ALA A 29 2.87 9.37 14.19
CA ALA A 29 1.74 9.31 15.12
C ALA A 29 1.95 10.15 16.37
N SER A 30 3.15 10.07 16.96
CA SER A 30 3.50 10.85 18.14
C SER A 30 3.60 12.35 17.82
N GLU A 31 4.10 12.71 16.64
CA GLU A 31 4.27 14.10 16.21
C GLU A 31 2.92 14.82 16.05
N TYR A 32 1.90 14.13 15.53
CA TYR A 32 0.57 14.71 15.30
C TYR A 32 -0.45 14.34 16.40
N GLY A 33 -0.06 13.55 17.41
CA GLY A 33 -0.97 13.07 18.45
C GLY A 33 -2.11 12.18 17.93
N ILE A 34 -1.90 11.51 16.80
CA ILE A 34 -2.92 10.71 16.11
C ILE A 34 -2.67 9.23 16.35
N ASN A 35 -3.74 8.44 16.42
CA ASN A 35 -3.62 6.99 16.52
C ASN A 35 -2.92 6.37 15.30
N ASN A 36 -1.99 5.45 15.56
CA ASN A 36 -1.24 4.70 14.54
C ASN A 36 -2.13 4.08 13.44
N SER A 37 -3.35 3.63 13.78
CA SER A 37 -4.28 3.02 12.82
C SER A 37 -4.73 3.99 11.73
N VAL A 38 -4.90 5.27 12.07
CA VAL A 38 -5.33 6.32 11.13
C VAL A 38 -4.20 6.60 10.14
N ILE A 39 -2.96 6.71 10.62
CA ILE A 39 -1.78 6.96 9.77
C ILE A 39 -1.49 5.75 8.88
N SER A 40 -1.56 4.53 9.44
CA SER A 40 -1.42 3.29 8.66
C SER A 40 -2.45 3.20 7.54
N ARG A 41 -3.69 3.61 7.80
CA ARG A 41 -4.76 3.66 6.79
C ARG A 41 -4.48 4.70 5.71
N VAL A 42 -4.07 5.91 6.10
CA VAL A 42 -3.72 7.00 5.17
C VAL A 42 -2.56 6.57 4.27
N TRP A 43 -1.52 5.98 4.84
CA TRP A 43 -0.37 5.45 4.12
C TRP A 43 -0.75 4.33 3.15
N LYS A 44 -1.59 3.39 3.61
CA LYS A 44 -2.08 2.30 2.77
C LYS A 44 -2.92 2.80 1.60
N GLU A 45 -3.78 3.81 1.82
CA GLU A 45 -4.54 4.44 0.74
C GLU A 45 -3.61 5.14 -0.26
N PHE A 46 -2.57 5.83 0.21
CA PHE A 46 -1.56 6.45 -0.64
C PHE A 46 -0.78 5.42 -1.47
N GLN A 47 -0.28 4.36 -0.81
CA GLN A 47 0.36 3.25 -1.49
C GLN A 47 -0.59 2.56 -2.46
N THR A 48 -1.88 2.41 -2.15
CA THR A 48 -2.87 1.75 -3.03
C THR A 48 -3.13 2.59 -4.28
N THR A 49 -3.28 3.90 -4.14
CA THR A 49 -3.44 4.83 -5.26
C THR A 49 -2.16 4.91 -6.11
N GLY A 50 -0.98 4.92 -5.49
CA GLY A 50 0.31 4.88 -6.20
C GLY A 50 0.68 3.51 -6.77
N THR A 51 0.22 2.41 -6.17
CA THR A 51 0.40 1.05 -6.70
C THR A 51 -0.61 0.70 -7.78
N ALA A 52 -1.73 1.42 -7.93
CA ALA A 52 -2.60 1.27 -9.09
C ALA A 52 -1.86 1.59 -10.40
N VAL A 53 -0.90 2.53 -10.37
CA VAL A 53 0.01 2.81 -11.51
C VAL A 53 1.02 1.67 -11.71
N ARG A 54 1.48 1.00 -10.65
CA ARG A 54 2.40 -0.16 -10.75
C ARG A 54 1.71 -1.49 -11.06
N LYS A 55 0.41 -1.64 -10.79
CA LYS A 55 -0.35 -2.87 -11.06
C LYS A 55 -0.63 -3.12 -12.55
N ILE A 56 -0.25 -2.21 -13.44
CA ILE A 56 -0.28 -2.46 -14.89
C ILE A 56 1.01 -3.16 -15.38
N VAL A 57 2.10 -3.17 -14.60
CA VAL A 57 3.36 -3.86 -14.96
C VAL A 57 3.67 -4.94 -13.93
N GLY A 58 2.87 -5.99 -13.99
CA GLY A 58 3.04 -7.23 -13.24
C GLY A 58 2.30 -8.32 -13.98
N GLY A 59 2.81 -8.62 -15.17
CA GLY A 59 2.22 -9.54 -16.12
C GLY A 59 1.70 -10.80 -15.44
N ARG A 60 0.41 -11.04 -15.63
CA ARG A 60 -0.23 -12.35 -15.51
C ARG A 60 0.67 -13.38 -16.19
N PRO A 61 1.28 -14.35 -15.48
CA PRO A 61 1.80 -15.52 -16.14
C PRO A 61 0.60 -16.20 -16.79
N ARG A 62 0.64 -16.29 -18.12
CA ARG A 62 -0.28 -17.09 -18.90
C ARG A 62 -0.13 -18.52 -18.36
N THR A 63 -1.14 -19.02 -17.64
CA THR A 63 -1.30 -20.45 -17.39
C THR A 63 -1.59 -21.10 -18.73
N THR A 64 -0.53 -21.39 -19.48
CA THR A 64 -0.58 -22.43 -20.51
C THR A 64 -0.61 -23.74 -19.74
N THR A 65 -1.72 -24.45 -19.85
CA THR A 65 -1.82 -25.87 -19.51
C THR A 65 -0.70 -26.62 -20.22
N ALA A 66 0.36 -26.96 -19.51
CA ALA A 66 1.23 -28.08 -19.86
C ALA A 66 0.72 -29.29 -19.07
N GLY A 67 -0.40 -29.85 -19.53
CA GLY A 67 -0.72 -31.23 -19.26
C GLY A 67 0.18 -32.09 -20.14
N GLY A 68 0.93 -33.00 -19.53
CA GLY A 68 1.83 -33.93 -20.20
C GLY A 68 3.29 -33.48 -20.18
N ASP A 69 4.03 -33.83 -19.13
CA ASP A 69 4.78 -35.07 -19.22
C ASP A 69 5.47 -35.40 -17.90
N GLN A 70 5.17 -36.60 -17.46
CA GLN A 70 5.70 -37.25 -16.28
C GLN A 70 7.12 -37.76 -16.58
N TYR A 71 7.97 -37.72 -15.56
CA TYR A 71 9.02 -38.72 -15.32
C TYR A 71 10.01 -39.03 -16.45
N ILE A 72 11.26 -38.54 -16.30
CA ILE A 72 12.43 -39.40 -16.53
C ILE A 72 13.41 -39.19 -15.35
N ILE A 73 13.76 -40.32 -14.75
CA ILE A 73 14.64 -40.53 -13.60
C ILE A 73 16.10 -40.47 -14.07
N LEU A 74 16.98 -39.88 -13.24
CA LEU A 74 18.46 -39.90 -13.21
C LEU A 74 19.22 -39.93 -14.56
#